data_AF-A0A067M5R8-F1
#
_entry.id   AF-A0A067M5R8-F1
#
_cell.length_a   1.000
_cell.length_b   1.000
_cell.length_c   1.000
_cell.angle_alpha   90.00
_cell.angle_beta   90.00
_cell.angle_gamma   90.00
#
_symmetry.space_group_name_H-M   'P 1'
#
loop_
_entity.id
_entity.type
_entity.pdbx_description
1 polymer ?
#
loop_
_entity_poly.entity_id
_entity_poly.type
_entity_poly.pdbx_seq_one_letter_code
_entity_poly.pdbx_strand_id
1 'polypeptide(L)' 'MDHAPDADTDWTPDSGAMSHMTPHRHWLSDYRPLILKIRLADDSYIESAGVGNVEFHLII' A
#
# COMPACT_ATOMS: atom_id res chain seq x y z
N MET A 1 9.40 23.97 -1.05
CA MET A 1 8.70 23.62 -2.30
C MET A 1 9.14 22.22 -2.63
N ASP A 2 8.42 21.29 -2.05
CA ASP A 2 8.64 19.86 -1.95
C ASP A 2 7.71 19.16 -2.94
N HIS A 3 8.20 18.95 -4.17
CA HIS A 3 7.60 17.96 -5.04
C HIS A 3 7.99 16.58 -4.50
N ALA A 4 7.14 15.99 -3.66
CA ALA A 4 7.11 14.54 -3.53
C ALA A 4 6.84 13.99 -4.95
N PRO A 5 7.66 13.05 -5.46
CA PRO A 5 7.38 12.49 -6.78
C PRO A 5 5.99 11.88 -6.75
N ASP A 6 5.16 12.24 -7.74
CA ASP A 6 3.89 11.58 -7.99
C ASP A 6 4.15 10.07 -7.89
N ALA A 7 3.57 9.43 -6.87
CA ALA A 7 3.74 8.00 -6.67
C ALA A 7 3.23 7.34 -7.95
N ASP A 8 4.18 6.84 -8.72
CA ASP A 8 4.01 6.32 -10.06
C ASP A 8 2.78 5.41 -10.11
N THR A 9 1.86 5.69 -11.03
CA THR A 9 0.63 4.91 -11.22
C THR A 9 0.93 3.53 -11.80
N ASP A 10 2.18 3.28 -12.21
CA ASP A 10 2.61 2.01 -12.77
C ASP A 10 2.85 0.95 -11.69
N TRP A 11 2.15 -0.18 -11.86
CA TRP A 11 2.30 -1.35 -11.02
C TRP A 11 3.57 -2.11 -11.41
N THR A 12 4.46 -2.35 -10.44
CA THR A 12 5.58 -3.28 -10.64
C THR A 12 5.14 -4.69 -10.23
N PRO A 13 5.05 -5.66 -11.16
CA PRO A 13 4.71 -7.04 -10.80
C PRO A 13 5.88 -7.67 -10.03
N ASP A 14 5.59 -8.12 -8.82
CA ASP A 14 6.55 -8.79 -7.94
C ASP A 14 6.03 -10.19 -7.59
N SER A 15 6.64 -11.24 -8.17
CA SER A 15 6.26 -12.63 -7.87
C SER A 15 6.61 -13.07 -6.44
N GLY A 16 7.44 -12.30 -5.74
CA GLY A 16 7.76 -12.51 -4.32
C GLY A 16 6.75 -11.89 -3.37
N ALA A 17 5.85 -11.04 -3.86
CA ALA A 17 4.84 -10.39 -3.03
C ALA A 17 3.64 -11.32 -2.78
N MET A 18 3.43 -11.70 -1.51
CA MET A 18 2.21 -12.42 -1.09
C MET A 18 0.96 -11.52 -1.01
N SER A 19 1.14 -10.21 -1.09
CA SER A 19 0.06 -9.22 -1.00
C SER A 19 0.30 -8.08 -1.97
N HIS A 20 -0.79 -7.47 -2.46
CA HIS A 20 -0.73 -6.33 -3.37
C HIS A 20 -0.42 -5.05 -2.59
N MET A 21 0.49 -4.21 -3.11
CA MET A 21 0.72 -2.86 -2.61
C MET A 21 0.08 -1.86 -3.57
N THR A 22 -0.70 -0.91 -3.06
CA THR A 22 -1.32 0.15 -3.89
C THR A 22 -1.25 1.50 -3.17
N PRO A 23 -0.89 2.60 -3.87
CA PRO A 23 -0.99 3.95 -3.30
C PRO A 23 -2.44 4.43 -3.16
N HIS A 24 -3.40 3.73 -3.79
CA HIS A 24 -4.83 4.09 -3.84
C HIS A 24 -5.56 3.81 -2.51
N ARG A 25 -5.27 4.60 -1.47
CA ARG A 25 -5.93 4.47 -0.15
C ARG A 25 -7.45 4.53 -0.21
N HIS A 26 -8.01 5.23 -1.19
CA HIS A 26 -9.46 5.34 -1.38
C HIS A 26 -10.12 4.04 -1.88
N TRP A 27 -9.35 3.04 -2.31
CA TRP A 27 -9.87 1.70 -2.60
C TRP A 27 -10.17 0.89 -1.33
N LEU A 28 -9.67 1.34 -0.18
CA LEU A 28 -9.90 0.71 1.11
C LEU A 28 -11.23 1.23 1.66
N SER A 29 -12.26 0.37 1.67
CA SER A 29 -13.64 0.76 2.03
C SER A 29 -13.80 1.17 3.50
N ASP A 30 -12.90 0.68 4.36
CA ASP A 30 -12.89 0.91 5.80
C ASP A 30 -11.49 1.30 6.32
N TYR A 31 -10.79 2.15 5.57
CA TYR A 31 -9.46 2.63 5.96
C TYR A 31 -9.45 3.20 7.38
N ARG A 32 -8.57 2.68 8.23
CA ARG A 32 -8.32 3.20 9.58
C ARG A 32 -6.82 3.32 9.86
N PRO A 33 -6.41 4.34 10.64
CA PRO A 33 -5.04 4.43 11.11
C PRO A 33 -4.64 3.19 11.91
N LEU A 34 -3.44 2.69 11.61
CA LEU A 34 -2.82 1.57 12.29
C LEU A 34 -1.31 1.69 12.06
N ILE A 35 -0.56 1.92 13.14
CA ILE A 35 0.90 2.10 13.10
C ILE A 35 1.56 0.81 13.57
N LEU A 36 2.19 0.10 12.65
CA LEU A 36 2.98 -1.10 12.89
C LEU A 36 4.38 -0.88 12.31
N LYS A 37 5.40 -1.43 12.97
CA LYS A 37 6.75 -1.46 12.44
C LYS A 37 6.88 -2.57 11.41
N ILE A 38 7.34 -2.23 10.22
CA ILE A 38 7.60 -3.15 9.13
C ILE A 38 9.10 -3.16 8.91
N ARG A 39 9.74 -4.32 9.08
CA ARG A 39 11.17 -4.51 8.81
C ARG A 39 11.37 -4.66 7.31
N LEU A 40 12.29 -3.87 6.75
CA LEU A 40 12.70 -3.93 5.36
C LEU A 40 13.84 -4.94 5.17
N ALA A 41 14.15 -5.25 3.91
CA ALA A 41 15.18 -6.24 3.56
C ALA A 41 16.60 -5.82 3.96
N ASP A 42 16.84 -4.52 4.16
CA ASP A 42 18.10 -3.94 4.63
C ASP A 42 18.17 -3.81 6.17
N ASP A 43 17.28 -4.50 6.89
CA ASP A 43 17.11 -4.43 8.35
C ASP A 43 16.67 -3.09 8.92
N SER A 44 16.39 -2.10 8.08
CA SER A 44 15.73 -0.87 8.51
C SER A 44 14.24 -1.11 8.79
N TYR A 45 13.57 -0.11 9.37
CA TYR A 45 12.15 -0.18 9.71
C TYR A 45 11.40 1.03 9.17
N ILE A 46 10.19 0.78 8.67
CA ILE A 46 9.20 1.82 8.36
C ILE A 46 7.93 1.61 9.21
N GLU A 47 7.09 2.63 9.28
CA GLU A 47 5.79 2.56 9.95
C GLU A 47 4.64 2.49 8.94
N SER A 48 3.67 1.59 9.17
CA SER A 48 2.45 1.57 8.38
C SER A 48 1.60 2.81 8.63
N ALA A 49 0.91 3.30 7.60
CA ALA A 49 -0.03 4.42 7.74
C ALA A 49 -1.41 3.99 8.24
N GLY A 50 -1.84 2.77 7.91
CA GLY A 50 -3.18 2.27 8.19
C GLY A 50 -3.47 0.92 7.54
N VAL A 51 -4.69 0.44 7.76
CA VAL A 51 -5.21 -0.81 7.18
C VAL A 51 -6.67 -0.62 6.77
N GLY A 52 -7.11 -1.39 5.78
CA GLY A 52 -8.51 -1.51 5.38
C GLY A 52 -8.68 -2.68 4.41
N ASN A 53 -9.90 -2.88 3.97
CA ASN A 53 -10.31 -3.93 3.05
C ASN A 53 -10.51 -3.36 1.64
N VAL A 54 -9.99 -4.07 0.63
CA VAL A 54 -10.30 -3.77 -0.77
C VAL A 54 -11.51 -4.61 -1.18
N GLU A 55 -12.54 -3.96 -1.71
CA GLU A 55 -13.73 -4.63 -2.22
C GLU A 55 -13.65 -4.75 -3.74
N PHE A 56 -13.70 -5.98 -4.26
CA PHE A 56 -13.74 -6.24 -5.69
C PHE A 56 -15.15 -6.64 -6.09
N HIS A 57 -15.78 -5.86 -6.98
CA HIS A 57 -17.02 -6.25 -7.61
C HIS A 57 -16.72 -6.84 -8.98
N LEU A 58 -16.99 -8.13 -9.12
CA LEU A 58 -16.96 -8.77 -10.42
C LEU A 58 -18.13 -8.24 -11.25
N ILE A 59 -17.85 -7.51 -12.32
CA ILE A 59 -18.85 -7.19 -13.33
C ILE A 59 -18.77 -8.32 -14.37
N ILE A 60 -19.81 -9.14 -14.38
CA ILE A 60 -20.08 -10.19 -15.38
C ILE A 60 -21.00 -9.67 -16.48
#